data_AF-A0A3P7LH01-F1
#
_entry.id   AF-A0A3P7LH01-F1
#
_cell.length_a   1.000
_cell.length_b   1.000
_cell.length_c   1.000
_cell.angle_alpha   90.00
_cell.angle_beta   90.00
_cell.angle_gamma   90.00
#
_symmetry.space_group_name_H-M   'P 1'
#
loop_
_entity.id
_entity.type
_entity.pdbx_description
1 polymer ?
#
loop_
_entity_poly.entity_id
_entity_poly.type
_entity_poly.pdbx_seq_one_letter_code
_entity_poly.pdbx_strand_id
1 'polypeptide(L)'
;MTVLMGAKYLTDPTECPSSGKRVHKFEQPMPIPSYLVALACGDLRSTEIGPRSKVWAEPSVVERAAYEFGEVDQIISAAESLCGPYQWGTYDIVVLPPSFPYGGMENPCLTFVTPCLLAGDRSLISTIAHEVSHSWTGNLVTNASWENFWLNEGHTKYLEGLVLEAMYGSDYRELHIELGYEDLKACVSFCFPFSVLIYPRHIIWLNHELKLTTNSVCDWSVNSAAGFDANLFIKKIHVPLTSSNIGQTWR
;
A
#
# COMPACT_ATOMS: atom_id res chain seq x y z
N MET A 1 15.92 -17.95 14.78
CA MET A 1 16.11 -17.02 13.66
C MET A 1 15.17 -17.36 12.52
N THR A 2 14.25 -16.47 12.23
CA THR A 2 13.27 -16.59 11.16
C THR A 2 13.72 -15.70 10.02
N VAL A 3 13.48 -16.11 8.78
CA VAL A 3 13.69 -15.31 7.58
C VAL A 3 12.34 -15.14 6.91
N LEU A 4 12.04 -13.94 6.44
CA LEU A 4 10.83 -13.59 5.71
C LEU A 4 11.21 -12.80 4.46
N MET A 5 10.44 -12.96 3.39
CA MET A 5 10.57 -12.17 2.15
C MET A 5 9.19 -11.76 1.67
N GLY A 6 9.12 -10.73 0.81
CA GLY A 6 7.90 -10.31 0.11
C GLY A 6 7.44 -11.31 -0.96
N ALA A 7 7.21 -12.55 -0.54
CA ALA A 7 7.00 -13.72 -1.38
C ALA A 7 6.36 -14.86 -0.58
N LYS A 8 5.69 -15.79 -1.27
CA LYS A 8 5.07 -16.96 -0.63
C LYS A 8 6.15 -17.91 -0.11
N TYR A 9 5.95 -18.38 1.13
CA TYR A 9 6.78 -19.40 1.73
C TYR A 9 6.54 -20.77 1.07
N LEU A 10 7.57 -21.40 0.50
CA LEU A 10 7.41 -22.65 -0.25
C LEU A 10 7.39 -23.89 0.65
N THR A 11 8.41 -24.01 1.51
CA THR A 11 8.65 -25.20 2.33
C THR A 11 9.35 -24.81 3.61
N ASP A 12 9.14 -25.59 4.67
CA ASP A 12 9.88 -25.46 5.93
C ASP A 12 11.40 -25.38 5.69
N PRO A 13 12.12 -24.59 6.50
CA PRO A 13 13.54 -24.37 6.29
C PRO A 13 14.31 -25.69 6.38
N THR A 14 15.09 -26.02 5.35
CA THR A 14 15.93 -27.22 5.30
C THR A 14 17.35 -26.89 5.76
N GLU A 15 18.06 -27.83 6.38
CA GLU A 15 19.49 -27.65 6.67
C GLU A 15 20.35 -27.82 5.41
N CYS A 16 21.29 -26.91 5.23
CA CYS A 16 22.30 -27.00 4.18
C CYS A 16 23.36 -28.05 4.57
N PRO A 17 23.54 -29.14 3.80
CA PRO A 17 24.44 -30.24 4.18
C PRO A 17 25.92 -29.80 4.35
N SER A 18 26.35 -28.76 3.65
CA SER A 18 27.74 -28.29 3.64
C SER A 18 28.06 -27.24 4.71
N SER A 19 27.06 -26.54 5.25
CA SER A 19 27.27 -25.40 6.16
C SER A 19 26.51 -25.49 7.47
N GLY A 20 25.57 -26.42 7.62
CA GLY A 20 24.68 -26.53 8.78
C GLY A 20 23.71 -25.35 8.95
N LYS A 21 23.69 -24.40 8.01
CA LYS A 21 22.77 -23.25 8.04
C LYS A 21 21.40 -23.65 7.51
N ARG A 22 20.35 -23.03 8.04
CA ARG A 22 18.98 -23.20 7.52
C ARG A 22 18.80 -22.42 6.22
N VAL A 23 18.17 -23.07 5.25
CA VAL A 23 17.84 -22.53 3.93
C VAL A 23 16.34 -22.34 3.87
N HIS A 24 15.92 -21.09 3.68
CA HIS A 24 14.52 -20.72 3.48
C HIS A 24 14.29 -20.51 1.98
N LYS A 25 13.15 -21.00 1.46
CA LYS A 25 12.80 -20.91 0.05
C LYS A 25 11.49 -20.15 -0.11
N PHE A 26 11.51 -19.16 -0.99
CA PHE A 26 10.37 -18.29 -1.28
C PHE A 26 10.13 -18.24 -2.78
N GLU A 27 8.86 -18.04 -3.15
CA GLU A 27 8.44 -17.85 -4.54
C GLU A 27 7.51 -16.65 -4.63
N GLN A 28 7.81 -15.74 -5.56
CA GLN A 28 6.93 -14.66 -5.94
C GLN A 28 6.51 -14.91 -7.39
N PRO A 29 5.34 -15.53 -7.63
CA PRO A 29 4.90 -15.88 -8.98
C PRO A 29 4.43 -14.64 -9.77
N MET A 30 4.03 -13.57 -9.08
CA MET A 30 3.62 -12.33 -9.71
C MET A 30 4.85 -11.51 -10.11
N PRO A 31 4.92 -10.96 -11.34
CA PRO A 31 6.00 -10.06 -11.73
C PRO A 31 6.01 -8.81 -10.82
N ILE A 32 7.16 -8.48 -10.25
CA ILE A 32 7.34 -7.31 -9.39
C ILE A 32 8.56 -6.48 -9.84
N PRO A 33 8.52 -5.14 -9.75
CA PRO A 33 9.70 -4.31 -9.88
C PRO A 33 10.70 -4.61 -8.74
N SER A 34 11.99 -4.41 -9.01
CA SER A 34 13.07 -4.76 -8.08
C SER A 34 13.02 -4.02 -6.74
N TYR A 35 12.44 -2.82 -6.69
CA TYR A 35 12.33 -2.02 -5.46
C TYR A 35 11.40 -2.65 -4.41
N LEU A 36 10.51 -3.58 -4.82
CA LEU A 36 9.60 -4.29 -3.93
C LEU A 36 10.23 -5.55 -3.31
N VAL A 37 11.42 -5.94 -3.73
CA VAL A 37 12.13 -7.09 -3.15
C VAL A 37 12.53 -6.75 -1.71
N ALA A 38 12.03 -7.53 -0.77
CA ALA A 38 12.29 -7.36 0.66
C ALA A 38 12.76 -8.64 1.34
N LEU A 39 13.54 -8.44 2.40
CA LEU A 39 14.09 -9.51 3.25
C LEU A 39 14.13 -9.01 4.70
N ALA A 40 13.53 -9.76 5.61
CA ALA A 40 13.66 -9.56 7.05
C ALA A 40 14.23 -10.83 7.71
N CYS A 41 15.15 -10.66 8.65
CA CYS A 41 15.75 -11.78 9.37
C CYS A 41 16.00 -11.40 10.83
N GLY A 42 15.52 -12.22 11.76
CA GLY A 42 15.67 -11.94 13.19
C GLY A 42 15.04 -13.00 14.09
N ASP A 43 14.89 -12.68 15.37
CA ASP A 43 14.05 -13.47 16.28
C ASP A 43 12.59 -13.02 16.13
N LEU A 44 11.93 -13.54 15.09
CA LEU A 44 10.55 -13.16 14.76
C LEU A 44 9.58 -14.26 15.18
N ARG A 45 8.49 -13.84 15.82
CA ARG A 45 7.30 -14.63 16.12
C ARG A 45 6.13 -14.10 15.29
N SER A 46 5.16 -14.96 15.05
CA SER A 46 3.93 -14.58 14.35
C SER A 46 2.68 -14.80 15.19
N THR A 47 1.64 -14.05 14.84
CA THR A 47 0.28 -14.24 15.35
C THR A 47 -0.69 -14.01 14.19
N GLU A 48 -1.69 -14.88 14.05
CA GLU A 48 -2.77 -14.71 13.07
C GLU A 48 -3.61 -13.51 13.48
N ILE A 49 -3.88 -12.59 12.55
CA ILE A 49 -4.72 -11.40 12.76
C ILE A 49 -5.95 -11.39 11.84
N GLY A 50 -6.07 -12.40 10.97
CA GLY A 50 -7.23 -12.60 10.11
C GLY A 50 -7.10 -13.87 9.25
N PRO A 51 -8.10 -14.22 8.43
CA PRO A 51 -8.09 -15.42 7.60
C PRO A 51 -6.91 -15.56 6.62
N ARG A 52 -6.28 -14.44 6.22
CA ARG A 52 -5.15 -14.44 5.26
C ARG A 52 -3.98 -13.56 5.69
N SER A 53 -3.97 -13.14 6.95
CA SER A 53 -3.04 -12.15 7.47
C SER A 53 -2.41 -12.57 8.79
N LYS A 54 -1.08 -12.47 8.85
CA LYS A 54 -0.29 -12.63 10.08
C LYS A 54 0.47 -11.36 10.36
N VAL A 55 0.65 -11.06 11.65
CA VAL A 55 1.66 -10.11 12.09
C VAL A 55 2.91 -10.84 12.52
N TRP A 56 4.07 -10.33 12.14
CA TRP A 56 5.40 -10.77 12.54
C TRP A 56 6.11 -9.68 13.31
N ALA A 57 6.71 -10.01 14.45
CA ALA A 57 7.52 -9.06 15.21
C ALA A 57 8.46 -9.80 16.17
N GLU A 58 9.30 -9.06 16.87
CA GLU A 58 10.03 -9.58 18.02
C GLU A 58 9.06 -10.04 19.13
N PRO A 59 9.43 -11.05 19.96
CA PRO A 59 8.54 -11.60 20.99
C PRO A 59 7.93 -10.55 21.94
N SER A 60 8.66 -9.46 22.22
CA SER A 60 8.22 -8.37 23.11
C SER A 60 7.17 -7.43 22.49
N VAL A 61 6.90 -7.57 21.19
CA VAL A 61 6.06 -6.63 20.42
C VAL A 61 4.87 -7.32 19.75
N VAL A 62 4.99 -8.61 19.42
CA VAL A 62 4.02 -9.35 18.58
C VAL A 62 2.57 -9.26 19.08
N GLU A 63 2.32 -9.34 20.38
CA GLU A 63 0.96 -9.26 20.94
C GLU A 63 0.35 -7.86 20.78
N ARG A 64 1.15 -6.81 21.01
CA ARG A 64 0.71 -5.41 20.80
C ARG A 64 0.44 -5.16 19.33
N ALA A 65 1.30 -5.67 18.46
CA ALA A 65 1.12 -5.56 17.02
C ALA A 65 -0.12 -6.31 16.52
N ALA A 66 -0.43 -7.47 17.11
CA ALA A 66 -1.65 -8.22 16.80
C ALA A 66 -2.92 -7.44 17.18
N TYR A 67 -2.91 -6.76 18.34
CA TYR A 67 -4.00 -5.88 18.73
C TYR A 67 -4.15 -4.69 17.77
N GLU A 68 -3.03 -4.02 17.43
CA GLU A 68 -3.03 -2.80 16.62
C GLU A 68 -3.56 -3.08 15.20
N PHE A 69 -3.13 -4.18 14.59
CA PHE A 69 -3.42 -4.49 13.18
C PHE A 69 -4.55 -5.51 12.99
N GLY A 70 -5.32 -5.81 14.04
CA GLY A 70 -6.40 -6.81 13.99
C GLY A 70 -7.55 -6.50 13.02
N GLU A 71 -7.59 -5.30 12.44
CA GLU A 71 -8.61 -4.88 11.45
C GLU A 71 -8.12 -4.99 10.00
N VAL A 72 -6.89 -5.46 9.76
CA VAL A 72 -6.29 -5.47 8.41
C VAL A 72 -7.15 -6.20 7.37
N ASP A 73 -7.79 -7.32 7.73
CA ASP A 73 -8.60 -8.08 6.77
C ASP A 73 -9.92 -7.36 6.42
N GLN A 74 -10.42 -6.48 7.31
CA GLN A 74 -11.57 -5.60 7.00
C GLN A 74 -11.16 -4.52 5.98
N ILE A 75 -9.96 -3.96 6.16
CA ILE A 75 -9.35 -3.00 5.22
C ILE A 75 -9.15 -3.66 3.85
N ILE A 76 -8.62 -4.89 3.80
CA ILE A 76 -8.46 -5.64 2.56
C ILE A 76 -9.82 -5.88 1.90
N SER A 77 -10.85 -6.31 2.65
CA SER A 77 -12.19 -6.52 2.10
C SER A 77 -12.82 -5.22 1.56
N ALA A 78 -12.62 -4.10 2.25
CA ALA A 78 -13.07 -2.79 1.75
C ALA A 78 -12.34 -2.42 0.45
N ALA A 79 -11.02 -2.59 0.39
CA ALA A 79 -10.24 -2.36 -0.82
C ALA A 79 -10.64 -3.30 -1.98
N GLU A 80 -10.93 -4.58 -1.70
CA GLU A 80 -11.40 -5.53 -2.70
C GLU A 80 -12.76 -5.15 -3.29
N SER A 81 -13.66 -4.63 -2.45
CA SER A 81 -14.98 -4.16 -2.90
C SER A 81 -14.89 -3.00 -3.87
N LEU A 82 -13.82 -2.21 -3.76
CA LEU A 82 -13.52 -1.09 -4.65
C LEU A 82 -12.77 -1.58 -5.88
N CYS A 83 -11.62 -2.22 -5.72
CA CYS A 83 -10.66 -2.45 -6.81
C CYS A 83 -10.70 -3.84 -7.45
N GLY A 84 -11.57 -4.73 -6.97
CA GLY A 84 -11.60 -6.14 -7.37
C GLY A 84 -10.69 -7.02 -6.50
N PRO A 85 -10.57 -8.32 -6.80
CA PRO A 85 -9.97 -9.30 -5.90
C PRO A 85 -8.48 -9.07 -5.63
N TYR A 86 -8.04 -9.32 -4.41
CA TYR A 86 -6.64 -9.29 -4.00
C TYR A 86 -5.89 -10.50 -4.59
N GLN A 87 -4.81 -10.26 -5.34
CA GLN A 87 -4.14 -11.30 -6.15
C GLN A 87 -2.87 -11.90 -5.51
N TRP A 88 -2.38 -11.35 -4.41
CA TRP A 88 -1.08 -11.72 -3.84
C TRP A 88 -1.13 -12.88 -2.84
N GLY A 89 -2.31 -13.47 -2.62
CA GLY A 89 -2.52 -14.59 -1.71
C GLY A 89 -2.65 -14.14 -0.25
N THR A 90 -1.51 -13.97 0.44
CA THR A 90 -1.45 -13.53 1.84
C THR A 90 -1.17 -12.04 1.95
N TYR A 91 -1.53 -11.46 3.08
CA TYR A 91 -1.12 -10.11 3.46
C TYR A 91 -0.57 -10.14 4.88
N ASP A 92 0.73 -10.38 5.00
CA ASP A 92 1.39 -10.35 6.30
C ASP A 92 1.97 -8.96 6.57
N ILE A 93 2.07 -8.60 7.85
CA ILE A 93 2.69 -7.37 8.32
C ILE A 93 3.90 -7.76 9.16
N VAL A 94 5.05 -7.10 8.96
CA VAL A 94 6.20 -7.24 9.85
C VAL A 94 6.55 -5.91 10.50
N VAL A 95 6.52 -5.89 11.83
CA VAL A 95 6.96 -4.75 12.64
C VAL A 95 8.47 -4.79 12.76
N LEU A 96 9.14 -3.78 12.21
CA LEU A 96 10.59 -3.67 12.23
C LEU A 96 11.11 -2.99 13.50
N PRO A 97 12.44 -3.03 13.75
CA PRO A 97 13.05 -2.24 14.81
C PRO A 97 12.82 -0.73 14.61
N PRO A 98 12.94 0.09 15.68
CA PRO A 98 12.73 1.54 15.62
C PRO A 98 13.62 2.31 14.64
N SER A 99 14.67 1.67 14.10
CA SER A 99 15.54 2.25 13.08
C SER A 99 14.97 2.22 11.67
N PHE A 100 13.78 1.63 11.45
CA PHE A 100 13.13 1.64 10.15
C PHE A 100 12.74 3.08 9.75
N PRO A 101 13.17 3.59 8.57
CA PRO A 101 13.13 5.02 8.27
C PRO A 101 11.77 5.53 7.76
N TYR A 102 10.79 4.65 7.54
CA TYR A 102 9.50 4.99 6.93
C TYR A 102 8.32 4.59 7.83
N GLY A 103 7.12 5.07 7.51
CA GLY A 103 5.87 4.62 8.16
C GLY A 103 5.53 3.18 7.79
N GLY A 104 5.55 2.89 6.48
CA GLY A 104 5.34 1.57 5.91
C GLY A 104 6.16 1.38 4.63
N MET A 105 6.15 0.16 4.11
CA MET A 105 6.62 -0.20 2.77
C MET A 105 5.79 -1.39 2.25
N GLU A 106 5.25 -1.24 1.05
CA GLU A 106 4.21 -2.05 0.43
C GLU A 106 4.68 -3.40 -0.13
N ASN A 107 5.75 -3.97 0.44
CA ASN A 107 6.36 -5.20 -0.09
C ASN A 107 5.30 -6.32 -0.23
N PRO A 108 5.10 -6.88 -1.44
CA PRO A 108 4.02 -7.83 -1.68
C PRO A 108 4.07 -9.02 -0.73
N CYS A 109 2.91 -9.46 -0.25
CA CYS A 109 2.76 -10.53 0.74
C CYS A 109 3.32 -10.23 2.15
N LEU A 110 4.14 -9.19 2.35
CA LEU A 110 4.82 -8.91 3.62
C LEU A 110 5.11 -7.41 3.78
N THR A 111 4.11 -6.64 4.17
CA THR A 111 4.25 -5.19 4.40
C THR A 111 5.14 -4.89 5.59
N PHE A 112 6.12 -4.02 5.42
CA PHE A 112 7.01 -3.60 6.51
C PHE A 112 6.42 -2.36 7.18
N VAL A 113 6.43 -2.30 8.52
CA VAL A 113 5.90 -1.15 9.26
C VAL A 113 6.81 -0.72 10.41
N THR A 114 6.75 0.57 10.74
CA THR A 114 7.41 1.13 11.92
C THR A 114 6.70 0.73 13.22
N PRO A 115 7.42 0.50 14.32
CA PRO A 115 6.81 0.26 15.62
C PRO A 115 6.11 1.51 16.18
N CYS A 116 6.32 2.69 15.59
CA CYS A 116 5.60 3.91 15.96
C CYS A 116 4.08 3.81 15.68
N LEU A 117 3.64 2.86 14.84
CA LEU A 117 2.21 2.62 14.61
C LEU A 117 1.51 1.96 15.80
N LEU A 118 2.25 1.41 16.77
CA LEU A 118 1.71 0.71 17.94
C LEU A 118 1.25 1.70 19.03
N ALA A 119 0.23 2.50 18.70
CA ALA A 119 -0.31 3.52 19.59
C ALA A 119 -1.13 2.94 20.75
N GLY A 120 -1.66 1.72 20.59
CA GLY A 120 -2.50 1.04 21.59
C GLY A 120 -3.99 1.31 21.45
N ASP A 121 -4.40 2.05 20.41
CA ASP A 121 -5.79 2.44 20.17
C ASP A 121 -6.21 2.35 18.68
N ARG A 122 -5.33 1.86 17.80
CA ARG A 122 -5.54 1.76 16.34
C ARG A 122 -5.68 3.10 15.62
N SER A 123 -5.37 4.22 16.27
CA SER A 123 -5.51 5.56 15.68
C SER A 123 -4.67 5.77 14.41
N LEU A 124 -3.60 4.98 14.23
CA LEU A 124 -2.68 5.07 13.10
C LEU A 124 -2.92 4.00 12.02
N ILE A 125 -4.08 3.35 12.04
CA ILE A 125 -4.43 2.28 11.09
C ILE A 125 -4.56 2.76 9.64
N SER A 126 -4.71 4.07 9.40
CA SER A 126 -4.72 4.65 8.04
C SER A 126 -3.43 4.36 7.27
N THR A 127 -2.29 4.22 7.95
CA THR A 127 -1.05 3.75 7.32
C THR A 127 -1.20 2.33 6.78
N ILE A 128 -1.87 1.43 7.49
CA ILE A 128 -2.15 0.08 6.96
C ILE A 128 -3.10 0.14 5.76
N ALA A 129 -4.11 1.01 5.78
CA ALA A 129 -4.97 1.23 4.62
C ALA A 129 -4.19 1.74 3.40
N HIS A 130 -3.17 2.56 3.61
CA HIS A 130 -2.25 3.02 2.57
C HIS A 130 -1.49 1.85 1.94
N GLU A 131 -0.81 1.05 2.77
CA GLU A 131 -0.02 -0.09 2.30
C GLU A 131 -0.87 -1.18 1.64
N VAL A 132 -2.09 -1.41 2.15
CA VAL A 132 -3.07 -2.31 1.49
C VAL A 132 -3.43 -1.78 0.11
N SER A 133 -3.68 -0.48 -0.02
CA SER A 133 -4.07 0.16 -1.29
C SER A 133 -2.99 0.01 -2.37
N HIS A 134 -1.71 0.06 -1.99
CA HIS A 134 -0.59 -0.18 -2.91
C HIS A 134 -0.63 -1.54 -3.61
N SER A 135 -1.33 -2.52 -3.03
CA SER A 135 -1.55 -3.84 -3.65
C SER A 135 -2.19 -3.75 -5.03
N TRP A 136 -2.90 -2.66 -5.34
CA TRP A 136 -3.39 -2.32 -6.68
C TRP A 136 -2.57 -1.17 -7.30
N THR A 137 -2.42 -0.06 -6.59
CA THR A 137 -1.76 1.17 -7.06
C THR A 137 -0.29 1.21 -6.67
N GLY A 138 0.57 0.66 -7.52
CA GLY A 138 2.01 0.53 -7.28
C GLY A 138 2.47 -0.89 -7.56
N ASN A 139 1.86 -1.87 -6.89
CA ASN A 139 2.28 -3.27 -7.03
C ASN A 139 1.73 -3.93 -8.31
N LEU A 140 0.45 -3.73 -8.64
CA LEU A 140 -0.14 -4.22 -9.90
C LEU A 140 0.07 -3.22 -11.05
N VAL A 141 -0.14 -1.94 -10.78
CA VAL A 141 0.10 -0.85 -11.74
C VAL A 141 1.24 0.01 -11.22
N THR A 142 2.44 -0.24 -11.74
CA THR A 142 3.67 0.42 -11.34
C THR A 142 4.02 1.58 -12.26
N ASN A 143 4.47 2.71 -11.71
CA ASN A 143 5.13 3.77 -12.45
C ASN A 143 6.31 3.25 -13.31
N ALA A 144 6.40 3.74 -14.55
CA ALA A 144 7.49 3.36 -15.45
C ALA A 144 8.86 3.94 -15.04
N SER A 145 8.86 5.07 -14.33
CA SER A 145 10.06 5.72 -13.80
C SER A 145 9.74 6.49 -12.52
N TRP A 146 10.77 6.80 -11.72
CA TRP A 146 10.63 7.56 -10.47
C TRP A 146 10.13 9.00 -10.65
N GLU A 147 10.29 9.58 -11.84
CA GLU A 147 9.69 10.88 -12.18
C GLU A 147 8.15 10.81 -12.15
N ASN A 148 7.61 9.61 -12.40
CA ASN A 148 6.18 9.32 -12.37
C ASN A 148 5.72 8.70 -11.03
N PHE A 149 6.51 8.84 -9.96
CA PHE A 149 6.20 8.25 -8.65
C PHE A 149 4.84 8.67 -8.09
N TRP A 150 4.39 9.87 -8.46
CA TRP A 150 3.07 10.37 -8.13
C TRP A 150 1.93 9.45 -8.57
N LEU A 151 2.11 8.67 -9.64
CA LEU A 151 1.12 7.69 -10.11
C LEU A 151 0.89 6.60 -9.07
N ASN A 152 1.93 6.16 -8.35
CA ASN A 152 1.76 5.18 -7.29
C ASN A 152 1.09 5.87 -6.10
N GLU A 153 1.81 6.76 -5.44
CA GLU A 153 1.41 7.37 -4.17
C GLU A 153 0.11 8.16 -4.24
N GLY A 154 -0.12 8.92 -5.30
CA GLY A 154 -1.30 9.78 -5.41
C GLY A 154 -2.58 8.96 -5.57
N HIS A 155 -2.51 7.88 -6.35
CA HIS A 155 -3.64 6.97 -6.49
C HIS A 155 -3.82 6.10 -5.23
N THR A 156 -2.73 5.64 -4.61
CA THR A 156 -2.78 4.94 -3.32
C THR A 156 -3.42 5.81 -2.26
N LYS A 157 -3.05 7.08 -2.15
CA LYS A 157 -3.61 8.00 -1.16
C LYS A 157 -5.09 8.30 -1.43
N TYR A 158 -5.49 8.39 -2.70
CA TYR A 158 -6.89 8.51 -3.07
C TYR A 158 -7.70 7.25 -2.69
N LEU A 159 -7.16 6.06 -2.99
CA LEU A 159 -7.79 4.78 -2.66
C LEU A 159 -7.85 4.56 -1.15
N GLU A 160 -6.79 4.90 -0.40
CA GLU A 160 -6.77 4.91 1.06
C GLU A 160 -7.96 5.70 1.61
N GLY A 161 -8.19 6.92 1.09
CA GLY A 161 -9.34 7.73 1.48
C GLY A 161 -10.69 7.05 1.22
N LEU A 162 -10.85 6.35 0.09
CA LEU A 162 -12.07 5.60 -0.22
C LEU A 162 -12.25 4.37 0.68
N VAL A 163 -11.17 3.67 0.99
CA VAL A 163 -11.18 2.53 1.94
C VAL A 163 -11.57 3.01 3.33
N LEU A 164 -11.00 4.12 3.79
CA LEU A 164 -11.34 4.74 5.07
C LEU A 164 -12.79 5.25 5.09
N GLU A 165 -13.31 5.78 3.98
CA GLU A 165 -14.73 6.14 3.83
C GLU A 165 -15.64 4.91 3.97
N ALA A 166 -15.28 3.78 3.35
CA ALA A 166 -16.03 2.54 3.48
C ALA A 166 -16.00 1.96 4.90
N MET A 167 -14.90 2.16 5.63
CA MET A 167 -14.72 1.69 7.01
C MET A 167 -15.40 2.59 8.05
N TYR A 168 -15.24 3.91 7.92
CA TYR A 168 -15.51 4.87 9.00
C TYR A 168 -16.46 6.01 8.59
N GLY A 169 -16.86 6.08 7.32
CA GLY A 169 -17.77 7.09 6.78
C GLY A 169 -17.08 8.28 6.12
N SER A 170 -17.88 9.11 5.45
CA SER A 170 -17.44 10.27 4.66
C SER A 170 -16.65 11.28 5.48
N ASP A 171 -17.08 11.57 6.70
CA ASP A 171 -16.50 12.60 7.56
C ASP A 171 -15.02 12.29 7.87
N TYR A 172 -14.69 11.00 8.05
CA TYR A 172 -13.33 10.55 8.30
C TYR A 172 -12.41 10.79 7.09
N ARG A 173 -12.94 10.54 5.88
CA ARG A 173 -12.24 10.80 4.62
C ARG A 173 -12.05 12.29 4.40
N GLU A 174 -13.08 13.11 4.63
CA GLU A 174 -13.00 14.57 4.48
C GLU A 174 -11.92 15.15 5.41
N LEU A 175 -11.86 14.69 6.66
CA LEU A 175 -10.79 15.06 7.59
C LEU A 175 -9.41 14.71 7.04
N HIS A 176 -9.22 13.50 6.51
CA HIS A 176 -7.93 13.07 5.94
C HIS A 176 -7.52 13.87 4.71
N ILE A 177 -8.49 14.28 3.88
CA ILE A 177 -8.26 15.14 2.73
C ILE A 177 -7.78 16.52 3.20
N GLU A 178 -8.44 17.11 4.20
CA GLU A 178 -8.09 18.43 4.72
C GLU A 178 -6.69 18.43 5.38
N LEU A 179 -6.40 17.43 6.22
CA LEU A 179 -5.06 17.25 6.77
C LEU A 179 -4.00 17.07 5.67
N GLY A 180 -4.33 16.30 4.63
CA GLY A 180 -3.46 16.11 3.48
C GLY A 180 -3.19 17.40 2.69
N TYR A 181 -4.17 18.30 2.62
CA TYR A 181 -4.07 19.60 1.97
C TYR A 181 -3.22 20.59 2.78
N GLU A 182 -3.36 20.62 4.09
CA GLU A 182 -2.49 21.42 4.97
C GLU A 182 -1.03 20.96 4.91
N ASP A 183 -0.79 19.64 4.91
CA ASP A 183 0.54 19.08 4.67
C ASP A 183 1.12 19.51 3.32
N LEU A 184 0.31 19.55 2.26
CA LEU A 184 0.72 20.02 0.94
C LEU A 184 1.11 21.50 0.96
N LYS A 185 0.28 22.36 1.56
CA LYS A 185 0.60 23.79 1.74
C LYS A 185 1.91 23.99 2.48
N ALA A 186 2.14 23.21 3.54
CA ALA A 186 3.39 23.25 4.29
C ALA A 186 4.58 22.84 3.40
N CYS A 187 4.49 21.72 2.68
CA CYS A 187 5.57 21.25 1.79
C CYS A 187 5.95 22.28 0.73
N VAL A 188 4.95 22.92 0.10
CA VAL A 188 5.16 23.97 -0.90
C VAL A 188 5.81 25.21 -0.26
N SER A 189 5.35 25.61 0.92
CA SER A 189 5.84 26.80 1.63
C SER A 189 7.30 26.67 2.08
N PHE A 190 7.71 25.47 2.52
CA PHE A 190 9.10 25.21 2.95
C PHE A 190 10.06 24.90 1.79
N CYS A 191 9.59 24.93 0.53
CA CYS A 191 10.40 24.74 -0.67
C CYS A 191 11.33 23.52 -0.56
N PHE A 192 10.79 22.37 -0.19
CA PHE A 192 11.50 21.08 -0.26
C PHE A 192 11.42 20.56 -1.71
N PRO A 193 12.38 20.86 -2.60
CA PRO A 193 12.26 20.63 -4.04
C PRO A 193 12.39 19.14 -4.40
N PHE A 194 12.74 18.32 -3.41
CA PHE A 194 12.94 16.87 -3.51
C PHE A 194 11.94 16.08 -2.65
N SER A 195 10.89 16.73 -2.11
CA SER A 195 9.90 15.95 -1.37
C SER A 195 9.05 15.18 -2.37
N VAL A 196 9.29 13.87 -2.36
CA VAL A 196 8.46 12.78 -2.88
C VAL A 196 6.95 12.94 -2.51
N LEU A 197 6.65 13.84 -1.57
CA LEU A 197 5.35 14.17 -0.99
C LEU A 197 4.53 15.25 -1.71
N ILE A 198 5.11 16.08 -2.60
CA ILE A 198 4.37 17.21 -3.21
C ILE A 198 3.35 16.71 -4.25
N TYR A 199 3.75 15.84 -5.16
CA TYR A 199 2.88 15.39 -6.26
C TYR A 199 1.72 14.49 -5.82
N PRO A 200 1.90 13.49 -4.92
CA PRO A 200 0.83 12.59 -4.50
C PRO A 200 -0.38 13.31 -3.89
N ARG A 201 -0.11 14.36 -3.10
CA ARG A 201 -1.14 15.09 -2.36
C ARG A 201 -1.97 16.02 -3.26
N HIS A 202 -1.40 16.51 -4.36
CA HIS A 202 -2.14 17.27 -5.37
C HIS A 202 -3.17 16.41 -6.13
N ILE A 203 -2.90 15.11 -6.28
CA ILE A 203 -3.78 14.16 -7.01
C ILE A 203 -5.02 13.80 -6.21
N ILE A 204 -4.93 13.80 -4.88
CA ILE A 204 -6.10 13.62 -4.01
C ILE A 204 -7.14 14.70 -4.33
N TRP A 205 -6.70 15.96 -4.37
CA TRP A 205 -7.58 17.10 -4.63
C TRP A 205 -8.12 17.05 -6.07
N LEU A 206 -7.27 16.79 -7.07
CA LEU A 206 -7.72 16.60 -8.45
C LEU A 206 -8.78 15.50 -8.57
N ASN A 207 -8.55 14.33 -7.98
CA ASN A 207 -9.50 13.21 -8.04
C ASN A 207 -10.78 13.49 -7.23
N HIS A 208 -10.68 14.23 -6.13
CA HIS A 208 -11.83 14.66 -5.34
C HIS A 208 -12.71 15.66 -6.12
N GLU A 209 -12.11 16.70 -6.71
CA GLU A 209 -12.79 17.67 -7.56
C GLU A 209 -13.39 17.00 -8.80
N LEU A 210 -12.69 16.05 -9.41
CA LEU A 210 -13.23 15.25 -10.51
C LEU A 210 -14.47 14.45 -10.05
N LYS A 211 -14.43 13.77 -8.89
CA LYS A 211 -15.59 13.05 -8.34
C LYS A 211 -16.79 13.99 -8.14
N LEU A 212 -16.56 15.20 -7.62
CA LEU A 212 -17.62 16.20 -7.41
C LEU A 212 -18.21 16.75 -8.72
N THR A 213 -17.37 16.94 -9.74
CA THR A 213 -17.77 17.58 -11.01
C THR A 213 -18.40 16.64 -12.01
N THR A 214 -17.99 15.37 -12.05
CA THR A 214 -18.52 14.41 -13.03
C THR A 214 -19.62 13.52 -12.48
N ASN A 215 -19.84 13.52 -11.15
CA ASN A 215 -20.66 12.55 -10.42
C ASN A 215 -20.32 11.08 -10.78
N SER A 216 -19.16 10.88 -11.42
CA SER A 216 -18.63 9.58 -11.78
C SER A 216 -17.59 9.26 -10.73
N VAL A 217 -17.94 8.38 -9.79
CA VAL A 217 -16.91 7.53 -9.21
C VAL A 217 -16.29 6.83 -10.40
N CYS A 218 -14.96 6.84 -10.55
CA CYS A 218 -14.33 5.84 -11.41
C CYS A 218 -14.91 4.50 -10.94
N ASP A 219 -15.80 3.89 -11.72
CA ASP A 219 -16.47 2.66 -11.30
C ASP A 219 -15.37 1.59 -11.26
N TRP A 220 -14.80 1.36 -10.09
CA TRP A 220 -13.64 0.50 -9.89
C TRP A 220 -14.04 -0.99 -9.88
N SER A 221 -15.35 -1.28 -9.91
CA SER A 221 -15.86 -2.64 -9.94
C SER A 221 -15.38 -3.38 -11.19
N VAL A 222 -14.57 -4.41 -10.96
CA VAL A 222 -14.11 -5.34 -11.98
C VAL A 222 -15.25 -6.34 -12.22
N ASN A 223 -15.80 -6.36 -13.44
CA ASN A 223 -16.73 -7.42 -13.85
C ASN A 223 -16.07 -8.78 -13.58
N SER A 224 -16.72 -9.61 -12.76
CA SER A 224 -16.17 -10.73 -11.99
C SER A 224 -15.69 -11.96 -12.80
N ALA A 225 -15.29 -11.78 -14.05
CA ALA A 225 -14.88 -12.88 -14.94
C ALA A 225 -13.50 -12.69 -15.60
N ALA A 226 -12.86 -11.52 -15.50
CA ALA A 226 -11.67 -11.20 -16.32
C ALA A 226 -10.37 -10.89 -15.56
N GLY A 227 -10.37 -10.86 -14.22
CA GLY A 227 -9.22 -10.35 -13.47
C GLY A 227 -9.04 -8.83 -13.64
N PHE A 228 -8.14 -8.24 -12.85
CA PHE A 228 -7.86 -6.80 -12.88
C PHE A 228 -7.32 -6.38 -14.27
N ASP A 229 -8.11 -5.64 -15.04
CA ASP A 229 -7.70 -5.10 -16.33
C ASP A 229 -7.00 -3.75 -16.13
N ALA A 230 -5.66 -3.78 -16.12
CA ALA A 230 -4.83 -2.57 -16.02
C ALA A 230 -5.09 -1.56 -17.15
N ASN A 231 -5.53 -2.00 -18.34
CA ASN A 231 -5.89 -1.07 -19.42
C ASN A 231 -7.26 -0.43 -19.20
N LEU A 232 -8.22 -1.14 -18.61
CA LEU A 232 -9.50 -0.56 -18.19
C LEU A 232 -9.29 0.40 -17.00
N PHE A 233 -8.41 0.03 -16.07
CA PHE A 233 -7.95 0.89 -14.97
C PHE A 233 -7.35 2.18 -15.53
N ILE A 234 -6.35 2.09 -16.43
CA ILE A 234 -5.75 3.25 -17.09
C ILE A 234 -6.76 4.04 -17.92
N LYS A 235 -7.68 3.40 -18.66
CA LYS A 235 -8.72 4.09 -19.47
C LYS A 235 -9.79 4.79 -18.63
N LYS A 236 -10.16 4.24 -17.48
CA LYS A 236 -11.08 4.89 -16.53
C LYS A 236 -10.39 6.05 -15.78
N ILE A 237 -9.06 5.99 -15.64
CA ILE A 237 -8.21 7.05 -15.07
C ILE A 237 -7.89 8.15 -16.10
N HIS A 238 -7.84 7.83 -17.40
CA HIS A 238 -7.60 8.80 -18.46
C HIS A 238 -8.89 9.57 -18.79
N VAL A 239 -9.16 10.65 -18.05
CA VAL A 239 -10.04 11.71 -18.55
C VAL A 239 -9.37 12.30 -19.79
N PRO A 240 -10.08 12.48 -20.92
CA PRO A 240 -9.50 13.12 -22.09
C PRO A 240 -9.06 14.52 -21.68
N LEU A 241 -7.74 14.75 -21.59
CA LEU A 241 -7.19 16.09 -21.57
C LEU A 241 -7.65 16.73 -22.87
N THR A 242 -8.71 17.52 -22.82
CA THR A 242 -9.15 18.30 -23.97
C THR A 242 -7.96 19.14 -24.40
N SER A 243 -7.58 18.96 -25.66
CA SER A 243 -6.35 19.34 -26.33
C SER A 243 -6.09 20.85 -26.45
N SER A 244 -6.57 21.67 -25.52
CA SER A 244 -6.53 23.12 -25.69
C SER A 244 -5.32 23.84 -25.09
N ASN A 245 -4.42 23.21 -24.29
CA ASN A 245 -3.32 23.98 -23.68
C ASN A 245 -2.00 23.25 -23.35
N ILE A 246 -1.62 22.16 -24.03
CA ILE A 246 -0.25 21.64 -23.95
C ILE A 246 0.34 21.61 -25.36
N GLY A 247 0.78 22.78 -25.80
CA GLY A 247 1.61 22.91 -26.98
C GLY A 247 3.00 22.35 -26.72
N GLN A 248 3.42 21.45 -27.61
CA GLN A 248 4.81 21.19 -27.99
C GLN A 248 5.78 20.78 -26.86
N THR A 249 6.05 19.49 -26.73
CA THR A 249 7.28 18.84 -27.22
C THR A 249 7.36 17.41 -26.71
N TRP A 250 7.14 16.43 -27.60
CA TRP A 250 7.66 15.07 -27.46
C TRP A 250 8.20 14.66 -28.83
N ARG A 251 9.53 14.62 -28.93
CA ARG A 251 10.32 13.86 -29.91
C ARG A 251 11.23 12.95 -29.12
#